data_AF-A0A6G3TB52-F1
#
_entry.id   AF-A0A6G3TB52-F1
#
_cell.length_a   1.000
_cell.length_b   1.000
_cell.length_c   1.000
_cell.angle_alpha   90.00
_cell.angle_beta   90.00
_cell.angle_gamma   90.00
#
_symmetry.space_group_name_H-M   'P 1'
#
loop_
_entity.id
_entity.type
_entity.pdbx_description
1 polymer ?
#
loop_
_entity_poly.entity_id
_entity_poly.type
_entity_poly.pdbx_seq_one_letter_code
_entity_poly.pdbx_strand_id
1 'polypeptide(L)'
;MTEQARKILALVDQDTGEFEEVPRANYAFDGAHINVGIRKGRELASAASGLTDREFRVLVWYWFATETSEEAVMRTGSAIAEELGMSADALSRAVKVLKQARLLVEAGGLGRTTFYRCTPYLAFIGTGFAHREAVKDWNPPETKVREPRNRRRGKKGEA
;
A
#
# COMPACT_ATOMS: atom_id res chain seq x y z
N MET A 1 -34.41 7.61 10.08
CA MET A 1 -32.95 7.43 9.95
C MET A 1 -32.51 6.59 11.13
N THR A 2 -32.13 5.33 10.90
CA THR A 2 -31.66 4.42 11.94
C THR A 2 -30.27 4.85 12.40
N GLU A 3 -30.19 5.26 13.67
CA GLU A 3 -28.94 5.56 14.37
C GLU A 3 -28.08 4.29 14.35
N GLN A 4 -27.01 4.31 13.56
CA GLN A 4 -26.11 3.17 13.45
C GLN A 4 -25.32 3.08 14.76
N ALA A 5 -25.57 2.03 15.54
CA ALA A 5 -24.94 1.82 16.84
C ALA A 5 -23.41 2.02 16.75
N ARG A 6 -22.90 3.06 17.40
CA ARG A 6 -21.48 3.40 17.40
C ARG A 6 -20.74 2.29 18.14
N LYS A 7 -19.90 1.51 17.44
CA LYS A 7 -19.04 0.50 18.08
C LYS A 7 -17.93 1.20 18.88
N ILE A 8 -18.13 1.28 20.19
CA ILE A 8 -17.17 1.82 21.16
C ILE A 8 -16.12 0.75 21.46
N LEU A 9 -14.84 1.14 21.58
CA LEU A 9 -13.81 0.25 22.12
C LEU A 9 -13.89 0.37 23.65
N ALA A 10 -14.20 -0.71 24.35
CA ALA A 10 -14.24 -0.74 25.81
C ALA A 10 -13.26 -1.79 26.34
N LEU A 11 -12.57 -1.47 27.42
CA LEU A 11 -11.94 -2.45 28.29
C LEU A 11 -13.04 -3.10 29.11
N VAL A 12 -13.02 -4.43 29.19
CA VAL A 12 -13.94 -5.19 30.04
C VAL A 12 -13.09 -5.87 31.09
N ASP A 13 -13.32 -5.51 32.36
CA ASP A 13 -12.77 -6.26 33.48
C ASP A 13 -13.37 -7.67 33.46
N GLN A 14 -12.53 -8.69 33.36
CA GLN A 14 -12.99 -10.08 33.21
C GLN A 14 -13.56 -10.67 34.49
N ASP A 15 -13.22 -10.10 35.64
CA ASP A 15 -13.61 -10.60 36.96
C ASP A 15 -14.87 -9.90 37.48
N THR A 16 -15.04 -8.61 37.14
CA THR A 16 -16.18 -7.80 37.60
C THR A 16 -17.22 -7.53 36.51
N GLY A 17 -16.85 -7.67 35.23
CA GLY A 17 -17.69 -7.33 34.10
C GLY A 17 -17.89 -5.83 33.90
N GLU A 18 -17.14 -4.98 34.62
CA GLU A 18 -17.19 -3.53 34.44
C GLU A 18 -16.59 -3.12 33.08
N PHE A 19 -17.22 -2.13 32.46
CA PHE A 19 -16.83 -1.62 31.14
C PHE A 19 -16.26 -0.21 31.29
N GLU A 20 -15.03 0.00 30.82
CA GLU A 20 -14.44 1.34 30.70
C GLU A 20 -14.25 1.68 29.22
N GLU A 21 -14.80 2.81 28.77
CA GLU A 21 -14.57 3.29 27.41
C GLU A 21 -13.10 3.70 27.25
N VAL A 22 -12.43 3.12 26.25
CA VAL A 22 -11.03 3.45 25.98
C VAL A 22 -10.97 4.83 25.32
N PRO A 23 -10.30 5.83 25.95
CA PRO A 23 -10.17 7.15 25.35
C PRO A 23 -9.51 7.08 23.98
N ARG A 24 -10.17 7.61 22.96
CA ARG A 24 -9.57 7.77 21.62
C ARG A 24 -9.03 9.18 21.48
N ALA A 25 -7.71 9.29 21.31
CA ALA A 25 -7.09 10.52 20.85
C ALA A 25 -6.82 10.40 19.34
N ASN A 26 -6.94 11.52 18.62
CA ASN A 26 -6.38 11.59 17.28
C ASN A 26 -4.85 11.44 17.38
N TYR A 27 -4.24 10.92 16.32
CA TYR A 27 -2.79 10.98 16.21
C TYR A 27 -2.31 12.44 16.24
N ALA A 28 -1.08 12.66 16.71
CA ALA A 28 -0.47 14.00 16.77
C ALA A 28 -0.20 14.62 15.39
N PHE A 29 -0.42 13.87 14.32
CA PHE A 29 -0.33 14.31 12.93
C PHE A 29 -1.72 14.35 12.31
N ASP A 30 -1.93 15.34 11.45
CA ASP A 30 -3.19 15.52 10.72
C ASP A 30 -3.36 14.46 9.62
N GLY A 31 -4.61 14.20 9.24
CA GLY A 31 -4.97 13.34 8.12
C GLY A 31 -5.16 11.85 8.46
N ALA A 32 -5.36 11.07 7.40
CA ALA A 32 -5.61 9.64 7.49
C ALA A 32 -4.33 8.86 7.89
N HIS A 33 -4.50 7.82 8.72
CA HIS A 33 -3.41 6.93 9.11
C HIS A 33 -3.58 5.55 8.47
N ILE A 34 -2.49 5.08 7.86
CA ILE A 34 -2.40 3.76 7.23
C ILE A 34 -1.67 2.77 8.15
N ASN A 35 -2.17 1.53 8.22
CA ASN A 35 -1.42 0.46 8.87
C ASN A 35 -0.36 -0.09 7.91
N VAL A 36 0.89 -0.16 8.38
CA VAL A 36 2.06 -0.60 7.60
C VAL A 36 2.79 -1.75 8.27
N GLY A 37 2.95 -2.86 7.55
CA GLY A 37 3.82 -3.95 7.97
C GLY A 37 5.30 -3.59 7.80
N ILE A 38 5.99 -3.20 8.87
CA ILE A 38 7.42 -2.78 8.84
C ILE A 38 8.32 -3.80 8.12
N ARG A 39 8.13 -5.10 8.40
CA ARG A 39 8.92 -6.17 7.77
C ARG A 39 8.70 -6.22 6.26
N LYS A 40 7.45 -6.06 5.82
CA LYS A 40 7.06 -6.08 4.41
C LYS A 40 7.59 -4.85 3.68
N GLY A 41 7.50 -3.67 4.29
CA GLY A 41 8.09 -2.45 3.75
C GLY A 41 9.61 -2.56 3.56
N ARG A 42 10.33 -3.11 4.55
CA ARG A 42 11.78 -3.37 4.46
C ARG A 42 12.13 -4.40 3.38
N GLU A 43 11.33 -5.45 3.26
CA GLU A 43 11.51 -6.48 2.22
C GLU A 43 11.43 -5.86 0.83
N LEU A 44 10.39 -5.05 0.57
CA LEU A 44 10.18 -4.35 -0.70
C LEU A 44 11.28 -3.32 -1.00
N ALA A 45 11.76 -2.62 0.02
CA ALA A 45 12.87 -1.66 -0.10
C ALA A 45 14.24 -2.33 -0.32
N SER A 46 14.35 -3.63 -0.06
CA SER A 46 15.62 -4.34 -0.18
C SER A 46 15.93 -4.75 -1.62
N ALA A 47 17.20 -4.95 -1.94
CA ALA A 47 17.61 -5.50 -3.24
C ALA A 47 17.02 -6.90 -3.53
N ALA A 48 16.59 -7.62 -2.50
CA ALA A 48 15.97 -8.94 -2.65
C ALA A 48 14.59 -8.86 -3.32
N SER A 49 13.92 -7.70 -3.29
CA SER A 49 12.62 -7.52 -3.96
C SER A 49 12.74 -7.50 -5.49
N GLY A 50 13.92 -7.18 -6.02
CA GLY A 50 14.12 -6.99 -7.46
C GLY A 50 13.39 -5.76 -8.03
N LEU A 51 12.81 -4.91 -7.18
CA LEU A 51 12.33 -3.59 -7.55
C LEU A 51 13.53 -2.67 -7.83
N THR A 52 13.36 -1.81 -8.81
CA THR A 52 14.24 -0.65 -9.01
C THR A 52 13.83 0.48 -8.06
N ASP A 53 14.75 1.40 -7.76
CA ASP A 53 14.46 2.59 -6.94
C ASP A 53 13.26 3.38 -7.48
N ARG A 54 13.11 3.42 -8.81
CA ARG A 54 11.97 4.05 -9.49
C ARG A 54 10.65 3.35 -9.18
N GLU A 55 10.61 2.02 -9.30
CA GLU A 55 9.39 1.25 -9.03
C GLU A 55 9.03 1.29 -7.56
N PHE A 56 10.03 1.23 -6.67
CA PHE A 56 9.83 1.40 -5.25
C PHE A 56 9.28 2.80 -4.92
N ARG A 57 9.82 3.87 -5.55
CA ARG A 57 9.28 5.23 -5.39
C ARG A 57 7.83 5.35 -5.85
N VAL A 58 7.47 4.74 -6.99
CA VAL A 58 6.07 4.70 -7.47
C VAL A 58 5.17 3.94 -6.51
N LEU A 59 5.63 2.80 -5.98
CA LEU A 59 4.87 2.03 -4.99
C LEU A 59 4.62 2.83 -3.71
N VAL A 60 5.65 3.49 -3.18
CA VAL A 60 5.56 4.34 -1.99
C VAL A 60 4.63 5.53 -2.24
N TRP A 61 4.63 6.11 -3.44
CA TRP A 61 3.68 7.16 -3.78
C TRP A 61 2.23 6.68 -3.70
N TYR A 62 1.90 5.54 -4.33
CA TYR A 62 0.56 4.95 -4.22
C TYR A 62 0.21 4.55 -2.78
N TRP A 63 1.20 4.17 -1.99
CA TRP A 63 1.05 3.87 -0.58
C TRP A 63 0.48 5.06 0.18
N PHE A 64 1.08 6.25 0.00
CA PHE A 64 0.66 7.47 0.70
C PHE A 64 -0.53 8.17 0.02
N ALA A 65 -0.78 7.92 -1.26
CA ALA A 65 -1.97 8.43 -1.95
C ALA A 65 -3.26 7.65 -1.65
N THR A 66 -3.15 6.49 -0.98
CA THR A 66 -4.31 5.70 -0.55
C THR A 66 -4.88 6.30 0.73
N GLU A 67 -5.78 7.27 0.58
CA GLU A 67 -6.41 8.01 1.70
C GLU A 67 -7.70 7.36 2.23
N THR A 68 -8.22 6.33 1.55
CA THR A 68 -9.35 5.52 1.99
C THR A 68 -9.06 4.03 1.84
N SER A 69 -9.88 3.16 2.45
CA SER A 69 -9.63 1.71 2.51
C SER A 69 -9.78 1.00 1.15
N GLU A 70 -10.64 1.51 0.28
CA GLU A 70 -11.13 0.75 -0.89
C GLU A 70 -11.18 1.55 -2.19
N GLU A 71 -11.10 2.88 -2.14
CA GLU A 71 -11.31 3.70 -3.33
C GLU A 71 -10.05 3.79 -4.19
N ALA A 72 -10.28 4.06 -5.47
CA ALA A 72 -9.21 4.36 -6.43
C ALA A 72 -8.53 5.68 -6.09
N VAL A 73 -7.20 5.74 -6.31
CA VAL A 73 -6.51 7.02 -6.36
C VAL A 73 -6.93 7.72 -7.66
N MET A 74 -7.80 8.73 -7.54
CA MET A 74 -8.37 9.49 -8.66
C MET A 74 -7.35 10.49 -9.25
N ARG A 75 -6.24 9.97 -9.76
CA ARG A 75 -5.16 10.72 -10.42
C ARG A 75 -4.77 10.03 -11.73
N THR A 76 -4.63 10.81 -12.79
CA THR A 76 -4.18 10.28 -14.08
C THR A 76 -2.70 9.93 -14.03
N GLY A 77 -2.28 8.98 -14.87
CA GLY A 77 -0.86 8.64 -14.99
C GLY A 77 0.02 9.84 -15.36
N SER A 78 -0.47 10.78 -16.17
CA SER A 78 0.29 11.99 -16.51
C SER A 78 0.53 12.90 -15.29
N ALA A 79 -0.50 13.12 -14.47
CA ALA A 79 -0.38 13.95 -13.26
C ALA A 79 0.58 13.33 -12.24
N ILE A 80 0.49 12.01 -12.03
CA ILE A 80 1.40 11.29 -11.13
C ILE A 80 2.84 11.35 -11.65
N ALA A 81 3.04 11.18 -12.96
CA ALA A 81 4.36 11.22 -13.57
C ALA A 81 4.99 12.62 -13.43
N GLU A 82 4.21 13.67 -13.64
CA GLU A 82 4.61 15.06 -13.40
C GLU A 82 5.02 15.29 -11.95
N GLU A 83 4.19 14.89 -10.98
CA GLU A 83 4.48 15.03 -9.55
C GLU A 83 5.76 14.29 -9.15
N LEU A 84 5.99 13.09 -9.69
CA LEU A 84 7.18 12.31 -9.41
C LEU A 84 8.43 12.76 -10.20
N GLY A 85 8.29 13.73 -11.11
CA GLY A 85 9.37 14.21 -11.96
C GLY A 85 9.90 13.12 -12.91
N MET A 86 9.01 12.33 -13.52
CA MET A 86 9.37 11.31 -14.49
C MET A 86 8.47 11.33 -15.73
N SER A 87 8.85 10.62 -16.81
CA SER A 87 7.99 10.51 -17.98
C SER A 87 6.80 9.58 -17.75
N ALA A 88 5.69 9.85 -18.44
CA ALA A 88 4.50 9.00 -18.39
C ALA A 88 4.80 7.54 -18.79
N ASP A 89 5.70 7.32 -19.76
CA ASP A 89 6.16 5.99 -20.15
C ASP A 89 6.97 5.28 -19.05
N ALA A 90 7.74 6.03 -18.27
CA ALA A 90 8.47 5.48 -17.14
C ALA A 90 7.51 5.06 -16.03
N LEU A 91 6.50 5.88 -15.74
CA LEU A 91 5.44 5.54 -14.79
C LEU A 91 4.65 4.32 -15.26
N SER A 92 4.20 4.31 -16.51
CA SER A 92 3.41 3.20 -17.09
C SER A 92 4.15 1.86 -17.00
N ARG A 93 5.46 1.85 -17.29
CA ARG A 93 6.30 0.66 -17.10
C ARG A 93 6.41 0.22 -15.65
N ALA A 94 6.57 1.17 -14.72
CA ALA A 94 6.60 0.85 -13.29
C ALA A 94 5.26 0.30 -12.80
N VAL A 95 4.14 0.93 -13.16
CA VAL A 95 2.79 0.47 -12.81
C VAL A 95 2.53 -0.93 -13.35
N LYS A 96 2.93 -1.23 -14.59
CA LYS A 96 2.80 -2.58 -15.17
C LYS A 96 3.51 -3.63 -14.31
N VAL A 97 4.72 -3.34 -13.87
CA VAL A 97 5.53 -4.24 -13.02
C VAL A 97 4.86 -4.45 -11.66
N LEU A 98 4.43 -3.36 -11.01
CA LEU A 98 3.78 -3.41 -9.71
C LEU A 98 2.42 -4.12 -9.76
N LYS A 99 1.66 -3.96 -10.85
CA LYS A 99 0.42 -4.68 -11.13
C LYS A 99 0.66 -6.18 -11.30
N GLN A 100 1.67 -6.56 -12.08
CA GLN A 100 2.03 -7.98 -12.28
C GLN A 100 2.37 -8.67 -10.96
N ALA A 101 3.07 -7.96 -10.07
CA ALA A 101 3.39 -8.42 -8.72
C ALA A 101 2.22 -8.30 -7.72
N ARG A 102 1.04 -7.82 -8.13
CA ARG A 102 -0.14 -7.56 -7.29
C ARG A 102 0.13 -6.59 -6.13
N LEU A 103 1.13 -5.73 -6.27
CA LEU A 103 1.46 -4.65 -5.33
C LEU A 103 0.52 -3.44 -5.55
N LEU A 104 0.14 -3.21 -6.81
CA LEU A 104 -0.94 -2.32 -7.20
C LEU A 104 -2.08 -3.10 -7.82
N VAL A 105 -3.29 -2.56 -7.69
CA VAL A 105 -4.52 -3.16 -8.17
C VAL A 105 -5.41 -2.13 -8.82
N GLU A 106 -6.11 -2.55 -9.87
CA GLU A 106 -7.10 -1.71 -10.55
C GLU A 106 -8.29 -1.49 -9.61
N ALA A 107 -8.64 -0.23 -9.39
CA ALA A 107 -9.70 0.18 -8.46
C ALA A 107 -10.78 1.04 -9.12
N GLY A 108 -10.74 1.16 -10.45
CA GLY A 108 -11.74 1.86 -11.23
C GLY A 108 -11.20 2.34 -12.56
N GLY A 109 -12.04 3.05 -13.30
CA GLY A 109 -11.63 3.70 -14.53
C GLY A 109 -12.63 4.75 -14.99
N LEU A 110 -12.13 5.72 -15.78
CA LEU A 110 -12.93 6.74 -16.43
C LEU A 110 -12.53 6.82 -17.90
N GLY A 111 -13.43 6.41 -18.79
CA GLY A 111 -13.14 6.28 -20.21
C GLY A 111 -12.00 5.28 -20.47
N ARG A 112 -10.88 5.76 -21.02
CA ARG A 112 -9.68 4.94 -21.28
C ARG A 112 -8.67 4.96 -20.13
N THR A 113 -8.93 5.71 -19.07
CA THR A 113 -8.03 5.84 -17.92
C THR A 113 -8.37 4.80 -16.88
N THR A 114 -7.40 3.97 -16.50
CA THR A 114 -7.48 3.05 -15.36
C THR A 114 -6.90 3.71 -14.12
N PHE A 115 -7.59 3.61 -12.99
CA PHE A 115 -7.09 4.06 -11.70
C PHE A 115 -6.64 2.88 -10.86
N TYR A 116 -5.63 3.11 -10.04
CA TYR A 116 -4.99 2.10 -9.23
C TYR A 116 -5.01 2.50 -7.76
N ARG A 117 -4.85 1.50 -6.89
CA ARG A 117 -4.53 1.69 -5.47
C ARG A 117 -3.52 0.63 -5.02
N CYS A 118 -2.96 0.82 -3.83
CA CYS A 118 -2.14 -0.23 -3.21
C CYS A 118 -3.01 -1.42 -2.80
N THR A 119 -2.43 -2.62 -2.88
CA THR A 119 -3.07 -3.82 -2.33
C THR A 119 -3.28 -3.68 -0.80
N PRO A 120 -4.42 -4.14 -0.25
CA PRO A 120 -4.69 -4.09 1.19
C PRO A 120 -3.61 -4.81 2.02
N TYR A 121 -2.90 -5.79 1.45
CA TYR A 121 -1.75 -6.46 2.08
C TYR A 121 -0.57 -5.52 2.41
N LEU A 122 -0.48 -4.34 1.78
CA LEU A 122 0.58 -3.37 2.01
C LEU A 122 0.10 -2.15 2.78
N ALA A 123 -1.07 -1.63 2.42
CA ALA A 123 -1.62 -0.40 2.92
C ALA A 123 -3.12 -0.56 3.15
N PHE A 124 -3.58 -0.33 4.37
CA PHE A 124 -5.00 -0.35 4.68
C PHE A 124 -5.34 0.67 5.76
N ILE A 125 -6.37 1.47 5.50
CA ILE A 125 -6.95 2.42 6.45
C ILE A 125 -8.18 1.75 7.04
N GLY A 126 -8.15 1.45 8.34
CA GLY A 126 -9.29 0.84 9.01
C GLY A 126 -8.87 -0.14 10.09
N THR A 127 -9.86 -0.85 10.64
CA THR A 127 -9.64 -1.81 11.72
C THR A 127 -9.00 -3.09 11.20
N GLY A 128 -8.36 -3.85 12.10
CA GLY A 128 -7.81 -5.17 11.77
C GLY A 128 -8.86 -6.17 11.27
N PHE A 129 -10.11 -6.06 11.73
CA PHE A 129 -11.22 -6.88 11.22
C PHE A 129 -11.58 -6.51 9.77
N ALA A 130 -11.76 -5.21 9.49
CA ALA A 130 -12.04 -4.74 8.13
C ALA A 130 -10.91 -5.13 7.17
N HIS A 131 -9.66 -5.04 7.62
CA HIS A 131 -8.50 -5.47 6.83
C HIS A 131 -8.56 -6.98 6.50
N ARG A 132 -8.89 -7.83 7.49
CA ARG A 132 -9.01 -9.29 7.29
C ARG A 132 -10.10 -9.65 6.29
N GLU A 133 -11.24 -8.98 6.35
CA GLU A 133 -12.30 -9.16 5.35
C GLU A 133 -11.85 -8.67 3.97
N ALA A 134 -11.20 -7.51 3.89
CA ALA A 134 -10.73 -6.93 2.62
C ALA A 134 -9.69 -7.78 1.88
N VAL A 135 -8.90 -8.59 2.60
CA VAL A 135 -7.88 -9.48 1.98
C VAL A 135 -8.38 -10.90 1.75
N LYS A 136 -9.58 -11.26 2.22
CA LYS A 136 -10.05 -12.65 2.23
C LYS A 136 -10.15 -13.28 0.84
N ASP A 137 -10.59 -12.48 -0.12
CA ASP A 137 -10.78 -12.91 -1.52
C ASP A 137 -9.58 -12.53 -2.41
N TRP A 138 -8.48 -12.08 -1.81
CA TRP A 138 -7.32 -11.54 -2.53
C TRP A 138 -6.14 -12.51 -2.55
N ASN A 139 -5.49 -12.61 -3.70
CA ASN A 139 -4.21 -13.29 -3.79
C ASN A 139 -3.09 -12.40 -3.21
N PRO A 140 -2.24 -12.92 -2.31
CA PRO A 140 -1.13 -12.15 -1.75
C PRO A 140 -0.17 -11.60 -2.83
N PRO A 141 0.44 -10.44 -2.59
CA PRO A 141 1.43 -9.86 -3.50
C PRO A 141 2.72 -10.66 -3.56
N GLU A 142 3.37 -10.63 -4.72
CA GLU A 142 4.75 -11.09 -4.91
C GLU A 142 5.71 -9.97 -4.51
N THR A 143 6.51 -10.23 -3.48
CA THR A 143 7.53 -9.28 -3.00
C THR A 143 8.85 -9.41 -3.72
N LYS A 144 9.08 -10.52 -4.43
CA LYS A 144 10.23 -10.76 -5.29
C LYS A 144 9.81 -10.64 -6.76
N VAL A 145 9.91 -9.43 -7.27
CA VAL A 145 9.45 -9.06 -8.62
C VAL A 145 10.45 -9.49 -9.70
N ARG A 146 11.74 -9.59 -9.35
CA ARG A 146 12.82 -10.05 -10.24
C ARG A 146 13.92 -10.75 -9.47
N GLU A 147 14.72 -11.55 -10.17
CA GLU A 147 15.98 -12.03 -9.60
C GLU A 147 16.93 -10.85 -9.31
N PRO A 148 17.51 -10.77 -8.11
CA PRO A 148 18.45 -9.71 -7.77
C PRO A 148 19.62 -9.69 -8.74
N ARG A 149 19.91 -8.54 -9.33
CA ARG A 149 21.10 -8.39 -10.18
C ARG A 149 22.36 -8.59 -9.34
N ASN A 150 23.09 -9.68 -9.60
CA ASN A 150 24.38 -9.92 -8.95
C ASN A 150 25.44 -8.96 -9.52
N ARG A 151 25.59 -7.79 -8.90
CA ARG A 151 26.57 -6.76 -9.31
C ARG A 151 28.03 -7.22 -9.18
N ARG A 152 28.31 -8.36 -8.54
CA ARG A 152 29.68 -8.87 -8.32
C ARG A 152 30.29 -9.58 -9.53
N ARG A 153 29.53 -9.86 -10.59
CA ARG A 153 30.04 -10.65 -11.75
C ARG A 153 30.85 -9.84 -12.78
N GLY A 154 31.07 -8.54 -12.56
CA GLY A 154 31.67 -7.60 -13.53
C GLY A 154 33.15 -7.25 -13.34
N LYS A 155 33.88 -7.82 -12.37
CA LYS A 155 35.34 -7.69 -12.31
C LYS A 155 35.99 -9.05 -12.63
N LYS A 156 36.11 -9.35 -13.91
CA LYS A 156 37.04 -10.39 -14.40
C LYS A 156 37.78 -9.80 -15.59
N GLY A 157 39.06 -9.51 -15.39
CA GLY A 157 40.04 -9.30 -16.47
C GLY A 157 40.47 -7.85 -16.72
N GLU A 158 41.26 -7.28 -15.80
CA GLU A 158 42.40 -6.40 -16.16
C GLU A 158 43.50 -6.72 -15.14
N ALA A 159 44.41 -7.60 -15.54
CA ALA A 159 45.72 -7.84 -14.95
C ALA A 159 46.68 -8.08 -16.12
#